data_AF-A0A847BV26-F1
#
_entry.id   AF-A0A847BV26-F1
#
_cell.length_a   1.000
_cell.length_b   1.000
_cell.length_c   1.000
_cell.angle_alpha   90.00
_cell.angle_beta   90.00
_cell.angle_gamma   90.00
#
_symmetry.space_group_name_H-M   'P 1'
#
loop_
_entity.id
_entity.type
_entity.pdbx_description
1 polymer ?
#
loop_
_entity_poly.entity_id
_entity_poly.type
_entity_poly.pdbx_seq_one_letter_code
_entity_poly.pdbx_strand_id
1 'polypeptide(L)' 'DPLKWDEFKKKYKKELDEKPEEIESFIKSLEEHKRVTFVYGAKDTKHTHALVLKKYVEKRIKS' A
#
# COMPACT_ATOMS: atom_id res chain seq x y z
N ASP A 1 2.06 19.85 3.64
CA ASP A 1 3.28 19.86 2.81
C ASP A 1 3.42 18.63 1.92
N PRO A 2 3.51 18.83 0.60
CA PRO A 2 3.80 17.75 -0.35
C PRO A 2 5.19 17.11 -0.13
N LEU A 3 6.15 17.84 0.44
CA LEU A 3 7.49 17.35 0.77
C LEU A 3 7.44 16.25 1.86
N LYS A 4 6.71 16.50 2.95
CA LYS A 4 6.51 15.52 4.03
C LYS A 4 5.79 14.27 3.54
N TRP A 5 4.90 14.42 2.55
CA TRP A 5 4.20 13.29 1.94
C TRP A 5 5.11 12.43 1.06
N ASP A 6 6.04 13.04 0.32
CA ASP A 6 6.97 12.28 -0.53
C ASP A 6 7.93 11.43 0.29
N GLU A 7 8.48 12.00 1.37
CA GLU A 7 9.28 11.25 2.35
C GLU A 7 8.48 10.15 3.02
N PHE A 8 7.22 10.43 3.40
CA PHE A 8 6.32 9.45 3.97
C PHE A 8 6.14 8.24 3.05
N LYS A 9 5.79 8.48 1.77
CA LYS A 9 5.63 7.41 0.77
C LYS A 9 6.91 6.58 0.61
N LYS A 10 8.08 7.24 0.56
CA LYS A 10 9.37 6.55 0.42
C LYS A 10 9.67 5.67 1.63
N LYS A 11 9.51 6.21 2.84
CA LYS A 11 9.73 5.46 4.08
C LYS A 11 8.76 4.29 4.21
N TYR A 12 7.48 4.52 3.96
CA TYR A 12 6.47 3.47 4.02
C TYR A 12 6.71 2.37 2.99
N LYS A 13 7.06 2.74 1.74
CA LYS A 13 7.41 1.74 0.72
C LYS A 13 8.64 0.94 1.13
N LYS A 14 9.65 1.59 1.71
CA LYS A 14 10.85 0.92 2.22
C LYS A 14 10.49 -0.09 3.32
N GLU A 15 9.62 0.26 4.26
CA GLU A 15 9.16 -0.68 5.29
C GLU A 15 8.42 -1.89 4.70
N LEU A 16 7.65 -1.70 3.62
CA LEU A 16 7.01 -2.81 2.90
C LEU A 16 8.06 -3.68 2.18
N ASP A 17 9.07 -3.07 1.57
CA ASP A 17 10.17 -3.79 0.90
C ASP A 17 11.12 -4.49 1.88
N GLU A 18 11.21 -4.03 3.14
CA GLU A 18 11.94 -4.70 4.23
C GLU A 18 11.18 -5.92 4.79
N LYS A 19 9.93 -6.12 4.38
CA LYS A 19 9.07 -7.25 4.81
C LYS A 19 8.51 -8.02 3.60
N PRO A 20 9.37 -8.56 2.73
CA PRO A 20 8.92 -9.18 1.47
C PRO A 20 7.97 -10.35 1.70
N GLU A 21 8.24 -11.22 2.68
CA GLU A 21 7.40 -12.40 2.97
C GLU A 21 5.97 -12.03 3.41
N GLU A 22 5.82 -11.04 4.31
CA GLU A 22 4.50 -10.58 4.74
C GLU A 22 3.71 -9.98 3.57
N ILE A 23 4.40 -9.25 2.69
CA ILE A 23 3.77 -8.65 1.53
C ILE A 23 3.39 -9.69 0.48
N GLU A 24 4.23 -10.68 0.21
CA GLU A 24 3.89 -11.77 -0.71
C GLU A 24 2.69 -12.56 -0.21
N SER A 25 2.65 -12.89 1.09
CA SER A 25 1.50 -13.53 1.72
C SER A 25 0.23 -12.67 1.58
N PHE A 26 0.35 -11.38 1.85
CA PHE A 26 -0.74 -10.43 1.67
C PHE A 26 -1.23 -10.40 0.22
N ILE A 27 -0.34 -10.28 -0.76
CA ILE A 27 -0.70 -10.25 -2.18
C ILE A 27 -1.40 -11.55 -2.60
N LYS A 28 -0.89 -12.71 -2.19
CA LYS A 28 -1.55 -14.00 -2.46
C LYS A 28 -2.96 -14.03 -1.92
N SER A 29 -3.17 -13.61 -0.67
CA SER A 29 -4.53 -13.50 -0.10
C SER A 29 -5.42 -12.54 -0.87
N LEU A 30 -4.87 -11.45 -1.43
CA LEU A 30 -5.64 -10.55 -2.29
C LEU A 30 -6.02 -11.17 -3.62
N GLU A 31 -5.16 -12.00 -4.22
CA GLU A 31 -5.43 -12.73 -5.46
C GLU A 31 -6.53 -13.80 -5.28
N GLU A 32 -6.63 -14.38 -4.08
CA GLU A 32 -7.72 -15.31 -3.74
C GLU A 32 -9.10 -14.62 -3.72
N HIS A 33 -9.13 -13.28 -3.61
CA HIS A 33 -10.36 -12.50 -3.56
C HIS A 33 -10.62 -11.71 -4.85
N LYS A 34 -11.73 -12.01 -5.53
CA LYS A 34 -12.15 -11.26 -6.75
C LYS A 34 -12.28 -9.74 -6.55
N ARG A 35 -12.54 -9.27 -5.34
CA ARG A 35 -12.68 -7.85 -5.02
C ARG A 35 -12.19 -7.57 -3.61
N VAL A 36 -11.27 -6.61 -3.49
CA VAL A 36 -10.72 -6.15 -2.21
C VAL A 36 -11.03 -4.66 -2.07
N THR A 37 -11.50 -4.25 -0.89
CA THR A 37 -11.76 -2.85 -0.55
C THR A 37 -10.82 -2.40 0.57
N PHE A 38 -9.99 -1.40 0.30
CA PHE A 38 -9.13 -0.78 1.32
C PHE A 38 -9.93 0.29 2.07
N VAL A 39 -10.22 0.02 3.34
CA VAL A 39 -10.88 0.97 4.24
C VAL A 39 -9.82 1.75 5.01
N TYR A 40 -9.96 3.08 5.10
CA TYR A 40 -9.08 3.93 5.91
C TYR A 40 -9.91 4.92 6.73
N GLY A 41 -9.49 5.16 7.97
CA GLY A 41 -10.16 6.07 8.90
C GLY A 41 -9.51 7.46 9.00
N ALA A 42 -8.58 7.80 8.11
CA ALA A 42 -7.90 9.08 8.17
C ALA A 42 -8.80 10.23 7.65
N LYS A 43 -8.85 11.35 8.39
CA LYS A 43 -9.50 12.59 7.92
C LYS A 43 -8.90 13.11 6.60
N ASP A 44 -7.64 12.80 6.34
CA ASP A 44 -6.94 13.21 5.13
C ASP A 44 -7.04 12.11 4.05
N THR A 45 -7.85 12.39 3.04
CA THR A 45 -8.09 11.49 1.90
C THR A 45 -7.02 11.59 0.82
N LYS A 46 -6.15 12.61 0.87
CA LYS A 46 -5.09 12.85 -0.13
C LYS A 46 -3.75 12.26 0.30
N HIS A 47 -3.50 12.19 1.61
CA HIS A 47 -2.27 11.73 2.22
C HIS A 47 -2.54 10.59 3.21
N THR A 48 -2.93 9.43 2.68
CA THR A 48 -3.30 8.24 3.46
C THR A 48 -2.45 7.04 3.07
N HIS A 49 -2.00 6.28 4.06
CA HIS A 49 -1.28 5.01 3.92
C HIS A 49 -1.97 4.04 2.95
N ALA A 50 -3.31 4.02 2.98
CA ALA A 50 -4.10 3.13 2.14
C ALA A 50 -3.91 3.43 0.65
N LEU A 51 -3.71 4.69 0.25
CA LEU A 51 -3.40 5.03 -1.14
C LEU A 51 -2.02 4.52 -1.56
N VAL A 52 -1.04 4.56 -0.66
CA VAL A 52 0.32 4.08 -0.95
C VAL A 52 0.32 2.57 -1.07
N LEU A 53 -0.30 1.87 -0.11
CA LEU A 53 -0.44 0.43 -0.11
C LEU A 53 -1.23 -0.05 -1.34
N LYS A 54 -2.38 0.58 -1.64
CA LYS A 54 -3.18 0.25 -2.83
C LYS A 54 -2.33 0.37 -4.11
N LYS A 55 -1.64 1.50 -4.31
CA LYS A 55 -0.78 1.70 -5.48
C LYS A 55 0.36 0.69 -5.57
N TYR A 56 0.90 0.28 -4.42
CA TYR A 56 1.99 -0.68 -4.36
C TYR A 56 1.54 -2.10 -4.72
N VAL A 57 0.41 -2.52 -4.15
CA VAL A 57 -0.26 -3.79 -4.45
C VAL A 57 -0.72 -3.86 -5.91
N GLU A 58 -1.38 -2.81 -6.41
CA GLU A 58 -1.85 -2.75 -7.81
C GLU A 58 -0.71 -2.91 -8.82
N LYS A 59 0.50 -2.46 -8.48
CA LYS A 59 1.70 -2.65 -9.32
C LYS A 59 2.21 -4.09 -9.33
N ARG A 60 1.97 -4.85 -8.26
CA ARG A 60 2.44 -6.25 -8.13
C ARG A 60 1.42 -7.26 -8.66
N ILE A 61 0.12 -7.00 -8.49
CA ILE A 61 -0.96 -7.89 -9.00
C ILE A 61 -1.13 -7.78 -10.53
N LYS A 62 -0.84 -6.61 -11.12
CA LYS A 62 -0.95 -6.43 -12.59
C LYS A 62 0.23 -7.02 -13.39
N SER A 63 1.17 -7.70 -12.74
CA SER A 63 2.42 -8.16 -13.36
C SER A 63 2.42 -9.65 -13.64
#